data_AF-A0A1G0DQT2-F1
#
_entry.id   AF-A0A1G0DQT2-F1
#
_cell.length_a   1.000
_cell.length_b   1.000
_cell.length_c   1.000
_cell.angle_alpha   90.00
_cell.angle_beta   90.00
_cell.angle_gamma   90.00
#
_symmetry.space_group_name_H-M   'P 1'
#
loop_
_entity.id
_entity.type
_entity.pdbx_description
1 polymer ?
#
loop_
_entity_poly.entity_id
_entity_poly.type
_entity_poly.pdbx_seq_one_letter_code
_entity_poly.pdbx_strand_id
1 'polypeptide(L)'
;MHFGLDHVNAAEELLGKNASFFDSAGYLVHMGLELLLKAWHLESFGEFSGIHSLKELVNQLKIKGQQLNLSEEENETLKIADAYGELRYPNPQHGTEIGSDDWEKIDALLNRIWEQMPQVFDKYIKSIDPTRKGGRVLMERKIESRRKNSG
;
A
#
# COMPACT_ATOMS: atom_id res chain seq x y z
N MET A 1 -2.32 1.00 10.08
CA MET A 1 -2.41 2.22 9.24
C MET A 1 -1.04 2.80 8.88
N HIS A 2 -0.24 3.35 9.81
CA HIS A 2 1.10 3.92 9.51
C HIS A 2 1.97 3.01 8.63
N PHE A 3 2.05 1.72 9.00
CA PHE A 3 2.78 0.73 8.20
C PHE A 3 2.28 0.62 6.75
N GLY A 4 0.96 0.71 6.53
CA GLY A 4 0.38 0.63 5.19
C GLY A 4 0.79 1.82 4.32
N LEU A 5 0.72 3.04 4.87
CA LEU A 5 1.16 4.26 4.20
C LEU A 5 2.65 4.21 3.85
N ASP A 6 3.49 3.74 4.78
CA ASP A 6 4.92 3.58 4.52
C ASP A 6 5.20 2.61 3.38
N HIS A 7 4.42 1.53 3.24
CA HIS A 7 4.57 0.58 2.15
C HIS A 7 4.15 1.20 0.81
N VAL A 8 3.04 1.94 0.78
CA VAL A 8 2.60 2.68 -0.41
C VAL A 8 3.65 3.72 -0.85
N ASN A 9 4.13 4.55 0.08
CA ASN A 9 5.17 5.54 -0.23
C ASN A 9 6.47 4.89 -0.71
N ALA A 10 6.84 3.75 -0.12
CA ALA A 10 8.00 3.00 -0.58
C ALA A 10 7.78 2.40 -1.99
N ALA A 11 6.56 1.99 -2.32
CA ALA A 11 6.22 1.50 -3.65
C ALA A 11 6.36 2.59 -4.71
N GLU A 12 5.81 3.79 -4.45
CA GLU A 12 5.96 4.96 -5.32
C GLU A 12 7.43 5.25 -5.62
N GLU A 13 8.24 5.32 -4.57
CA GLU A 13 9.68 5.56 -4.64
C GLU A 13 10.46 4.51 -5.44
N LEU A 14 9.96 3.28 -5.52
CA LEU A 14 10.59 2.19 -6.27
C LEU A 14 10.14 2.19 -7.73
N LEU A 15 8.85 2.46 -8.00
CA LEU A 15 8.31 2.62 -9.36
C LEU A 15 8.99 3.78 -10.09
N GLY A 16 9.33 4.87 -9.40
CA GLY A 16 10.04 6.01 -9.97
C GLY A 16 11.54 5.79 -10.25
N LYS A 17 12.13 4.65 -9.87
CA LYS A 17 13.59 4.43 -9.94
C LYS A 17 14.04 3.52 -11.06
N ASN A 18 13.67 2.24 -11.03
CA ASN A 18 14.18 1.25 -11.96
C ASN A 18 13.23 0.05 -12.09
N ALA A 19 13.03 -0.45 -13.31
CA ALA A 19 12.17 -1.60 -13.59
C ALA A 19 12.53 -2.87 -12.78
N SER A 20 13.80 -3.05 -12.42
CA SER A 20 14.22 -4.16 -11.55
C SER A 20 13.61 -4.14 -10.13
N PHE A 21 12.99 -3.02 -9.74
CA PHE A 21 12.29 -2.89 -8.46
C PHE A 21 10.76 -3.01 -8.59
N PHE A 22 10.21 -3.17 -9.79
CA PHE A 22 8.76 -3.14 -9.98
C PHE A 22 8.05 -4.27 -9.23
N ASP A 23 8.56 -5.50 -9.24
CA ASP A 23 7.98 -6.59 -8.45
C ASP A 23 7.90 -6.26 -6.96
N SER A 24 8.97 -5.67 -6.42
CA SER A 24 9.01 -5.21 -5.03
C SER A 24 8.01 -4.08 -4.79
N ALA A 25 7.91 -3.15 -5.73
CA ALA A 25 6.97 -2.03 -5.64
C ALA A 25 5.52 -2.51 -5.68
N GLY A 26 5.15 -3.37 -6.62
CA GLY A 26 3.82 -3.96 -6.72
C GLY A 26 3.45 -4.73 -5.46
N TYR A 27 4.35 -5.56 -4.94
CA TYR A 27 4.12 -6.25 -3.68
C TYR A 27 3.90 -5.28 -2.50
N LEU A 28 4.64 -4.16 -2.47
CA LEU A 28 4.45 -3.11 -1.46
C LEU A 28 3.12 -2.37 -1.62
N VAL A 29 2.64 -2.14 -2.85
CA VAL A 29 1.28 -1.62 -3.10
C VAL A 29 0.24 -2.54 -2.50
N HIS A 30 0.32 -3.85 -2.81
CA HIS A 30 -0.59 -4.86 -2.27
C HIS A 30 -0.60 -4.83 -0.74
N MET A 31 0.58 -4.94 -0.12
CA MET A 31 0.74 -4.90 1.34
C MET A 31 0.24 -3.59 1.96
N GLY A 32 0.48 -2.47 1.29
CA GLY A 32 0.03 -1.15 1.71
C GLY A 32 -1.50 -1.08 1.79
N LEU A 33 -2.17 -1.42 0.70
CA LEU A 33 -3.63 -1.48 0.61
C LEU A 33 -4.23 -2.48 1.60
N GLU A 34 -3.63 -3.66 1.74
CA GLU A 34 -4.06 -4.70 2.69
C GLU A 34 -4.08 -4.13 4.12
N LEU A 35 -3.00 -3.46 4.54
CA LEU A 35 -2.88 -2.88 5.88
C LEU A 35 -3.79 -1.69 6.12
N LEU A 36 -4.13 -0.91 5.08
CA LEU A 36 -5.11 0.17 5.16
C LEU A 36 -6.52 -0.40 5.36
N LEU A 37 -6.91 -1.37 4.53
CA LEU A 37 -8.21 -2.05 4.64
C LEU A 37 -8.34 -2.78 5.97
N LYS A 38 -7.31 -3.49 6.43
CA LYS A 38 -7.30 -4.13 7.76
C LYS A 38 -7.39 -3.13 8.90
N ALA A 39 -6.77 -1.95 8.77
CA ALA A 39 -6.95 -0.88 9.75
C ALA A 39 -8.39 -0.40 9.79
N TRP A 40 -9.04 -0.24 8.63
CA TRP A 40 -10.47 0.08 8.56
C TRP A 40 -11.32 -0.99 9.26
N HIS A 41 -11.10 -2.27 8.95
CA HIS A 41 -11.79 -3.37 9.66
C HIS A 41 -11.61 -3.30 11.17
N LEU A 42 -10.37 -3.11 11.63
CA LEU A 42 -10.07 -3.02 13.06
C LEU A 42 -10.79 -1.85 13.74
N GLU A 43 -10.83 -0.69 13.10
CA GLU A 43 -11.51 0.50 13.65
C GLU A 43 -13.04 0.32 13.63
N SER A 44 -13.61 -0.22 12.55
CA SER A 44 -15.05 -0.37 12.42
C SER A 44 -15.63 -1.53 13.22
N PHE A 45 -14.87 -2.60 13.42
CA PHE A 45 -15.39 -3.85 13.99
C PHE A 45 -14.60 -4.38 15.19
N GLY A 46 -13.47 -3.77 15.55
CA GLY A 46 -12.59 -4.24 16.62
C GLY A 46 -11.73 -5.47 16.25
N GLU A 47 -11.86 -5.97 15.03
CA GLU A 47 -11.18 -7.17 14.53
C GLU A 47 -11.01 -7.12 13.01
N PHE A 48 -10.08 -7.92 12.49
CA PHE A 48 -9.99 -8.24 11.07
C PHE A 48 -9.64 -9.73 10.92
N SER A 49 -10.04 -10.33 9.80
CA SER A 49 -9.74 -11.73 9.50
C SER A 49 -8.31 -11.89 8.97
N GLY A 50 -7.72 -13.08 9.07
CA GLY A 50 -6.42 -13.41 8.48
C GLY A 50 -6.40 -13.46 6.94
N ILE A 51 -7.30 -12.74 6.28
CA ILE A 51 -7.43 -12.65 4.82
C ILE A 51 -6.39 -11.67 4.28
N HIS A 52 -5.82 -12.00 3.13
CA HIS A 52 -4.83 -11.17 2.45
C HIS A 52 -5.34 -10.60 1.12
N SER A 53 -6.42 -11.14 0.54
CA SER A 53 -6.95 -10.54 -0.70
C SER A 53 -7.71 -9.26 -0.42
N LEU A 54 -7.39 -8.24 -1.21
CA LEU A 54 -7.98 -6.91 -1.14
C LEU A 54 -9.46 -6.98 -1.50
N LYS A 55 -9.82 -7.79 -2.50
CA LYS A 55 -11.22 -7.97 -2.93
C LYS A 55 -12.09 -8.50 -1.79
N GLU A 56 -11.60 -9.51 -1.07
CA GLU A 56 -12.34 -10.07 0.06
C GLU A 56 -12.43 -9.09 1.23
N LEU A 57 -11.38 -8.32 1.52
CA LEU A 57 -11.43 -7.28 2.55
C LEU A 57 -12.48 -6.20 2.22
N VAL A 58 -12.54 -5.73 0.97
CA VAL A 58 -13.57 -4.77 0.52
C VAL A 58 -14.97 -5.39 0.60
N ASN A 59 -15.14 -6.63 0.15
CA ASN A 59 -16.42 -7.31 0.23
C ASN A 59 -16.91 -7.49 1.69
N GLN A 60 -16.00 -7.80 2.61
CA GLN A 60 -16.36 -7.91 4.03
C GLN A 60 -16.77 -6.56 4.64
N LEU A 61 -16.14 -5.44 4.25
CA LEU A 61 -16.62 -4.10 4.66
C LEU A 61 -18.07 -3.91 4.24
N LYS A 62 -18.37 -4.20 2.95
CA LYS A 62 -19.71 -4.07 2.38
C LYS A 62 -20.75 -4.93 3.11
N ILE A 63 -20.44 -6.20 3.35
CA ILE A 63 -21.33 -7.14 4.06
C ILE A 63 -21.61 -6.66 5.49
N LYS A 64 -20.62 -6.11 6.17
CA LYS A 64 -20.74 -5.57 7.53
C LYS A 64 -21.29 -4.13 7.58
N GLY A 65 -21.84 -3.62 6.48
CA GLY A 65 -22.53 -2.33 6.41
C GLY A 65 -21.64 -1.10 6.26
N GLN A 66 -20.33 -1.28 6.04
CA GLN A 66 -19.43 -0.20 5.65
C GLN A 66 -19.42 -0.08 4.13
N GLN A 67 -19.76 1.10 3.60
CA GLN A 67 -19.77 1.30 2.14
C GLN A 67 -18.44 1.89 1.69
N LEU A 68 -17.63 1.06 1.04
CA LEU A 68 -16.54 1.50 0.16
C LEU A 68 -17.06 1.42 -1.28
N ASN A 69 -17.48 2.57 -1.80
CA ASN A 69 -18.00 2.68 -3.16
C ASN A 69 -16.84 2.96 -4.12
N LEU A 70 -16.54 1.97 -4.95
CA LEU A 70 -15.54 2.05 -6.01
C LEU A 70 -16.22 2.10 -7.37
N SER A 71 -15.70 2.92 -8.27
CA SER A 71 -16.04 2.93 -9.69
C SER A 71 -15.62 1.61 -10.37
N GLU A 72 -16.06 1.39 -11.60
CA GLU A 72 -15.64 0.20 -12.37
C GLU A 72 -14.11 0.17 -12.57
N GLU A 73 -13.51 1.31 -12.89
CA GLU A 73 -12.07 1.46 -13.05
C GLU A 73 -11.30 1.21 -11.74
N GLU A 74 -11.81 1.73 -10.62
CA GLU A 74 -11.22 1.50 -9.30
C GLU A 74 -11.32 0.03 -8.88
N ASN A 75 -12.41 -0.68 -9.26
CA ASN A 75 -12.54 -2.12 -9.02
C ASN A 75 -11.56 -2.95 -9.86
N GLU A 76 -11.35 -2.60 -11.13
CA GLU A 76 -10.33 -3.27 -11.96
C GLU A 76 -8.91 -2.99 -11.44
N THR A 77 -8.65 -1.76 -11.00
CA THR A 77 -7.38 -1.41 -10.35
C THR A 77 -7.17 -2.19 -9.06
N LEU A 78 -8.22 -2.32 -8.22
CA LEU A 78 -8.17 -3.13 -7.01
C LEU A 78 -7.82 -4.58 -7.34
N LYS A 79 -8.37 -5.11 -8.44
CA LYS A 79 -8.10 -6.48 -8.90
C LYS A 79 -6.65 -6.67 -9.38
N ILE A 80 -6.08 -5.68 -10.05
CA ILE A 80 -4.66 -5.66 -10.42
C ILE A 80 -3.77 -5.61 -9.16
N ALA A 81 -4.04 -4.66 -8.26
CA ALA A 81 -3.29 -4.50 -7.01
C ALA A 81 -3.40 -5.73 -6.09
N ASP A 82 -4.51 -6.46 -6.14
CA ASP A 82 -4.70 -7.72 -5.44
C ASP A 82 -3.78 -8.82 -6.01
N ALA A 83 -3.66 -8.90 -7.34
CA ALA A 83 -2.77 -9.85 -8.02
C ALA A 83 -1.27 -9.58 -7.76
N TYR A 84 -0.89 -8.35 -7.38
CA TYR A 84 0.47 -8.04 -6.96
C TYR A 84 0.92 -8.77 -5.68
N GLY A 85 0.01 -9.37 -4.92
CA GLY A 85 0.36 -10.28 -3.82
C GLY A 85 1.26 -11.44 -4.27
N GLU A 86 1.10 -11.88 -5.52
CA GLU A 86 1.88 -12.97 -6.13
C GLU A 86 3.31 -12.57 -6.52
N LEU A 87 3.61 -11.26 -6.61
CA LEU A 87 4.95 -10.75 -6.96
C LEU A 87 6.00 -11.07 -5.89
N ARG A 88 5.58 -11.47 -4.67
CA ARG A 88 6.50 -11.97 -3.64
C ARG A 88 7.23 -13.24 -4.08
N TYR A 89 6.54 -14.13 -4.79
CA TYR A 89 7.07 -15.40 -5.28
C TYR A 89 6.54 -15.62 -6.71
N PRO A 90 7.11 -14.93 -7.71
CA PRO A 90 6.54 -14.86 -9.04
C PRO A 90 6.47 -16.24 -9.69
N ASN A 91 5.34 -16.55 -10.31
CA ASN A 91 5.15 -17.76 -11.11
C ASN A 91 5.53 -17.49 -12.57
N PRO A 92 6.60 -18.10 -13.11
CA PRO A 92 7.05 -17.83 -14.49
C PRO A 92 6.06 -18.29 -15.56
N GLN A 93 5.08 -19.14 -15.24
CA GLN A 93 4.05 -19.59 -16.19
C GLN A 93 2.86 -18.64 -16.27
N HIS A 94 2.66 -17.81 -15.24
CA HIS A 94 1.53 -16.89 -15.11
C HIS A 94 2.04 -15.61 -14.45
N GLY A 95 2.88 -14.87 -15.17
CA GLY A 95 3.50 -13.66 -14.66
C GLY A 95 2.47 -12.56 -14.45
N THR A 96 2.50 -11.96 -13.27
CA THR A 96 1.78 -10.70 -13.01
C THR A 96 2.63 -9.57 -13.56
N GLU A 97 2.09 -8.82 -14.52
CA GLU A 97 2.76 -7.65 -15.09
C GLU A 97 2.54 -6.41 -14.21
N ILE A 98 3.57 -5.58 -14.10
CA ILE A 98 3.52 -4.28 -13.45
C ILE A 98 4.37 -3.28 -14.23
N GLY A 99 3.83 -2.07 -14.41
CA GLY A 99 4.50 -0.95 -15.04
C GLY A 99 4.45 0.31 -14.19
N SER A 100 5.28 1.30 -14.55
CA SER A 100 5.21 2.65 -13.97
C SER A 100 3.84 3.30 -14.18
N ASP A 101 3.18 2.97 -15.28
CA ASP A 101 1.92 3.56 -15.71
C ASP A 101 0.74 3.06 -14.85
N ASP A 102 0.93 2.01 -14.06
CA ASP A 102 -0.06 1.53 -13.10
C ASP A 102 -0.19 2.47 -11.89
N TRP A 103 0.84 3.30 -11.61
CA TRP A 103 0.87 4.15 -10.42
C TRP A 103 -0.29 5.16 -10.37
N GLU A 104 -0.61 5.82 -11.48
CA GLU A 104 -1.68 6.83 -11.51
C GLU A 104 -3.03 6.22 -11.09
N LYS A 105 -3.32 5.00 -11.54
CA LYS A 105 -4.53 4.27 -11.18
C LYS A 105 -4.51 3.83 -9.71
N ILE A 106 -3.35 3.35 -9.24
CA ILE A 106 -3.16 2.94 -7.85
C ILE A 106 -3.33 4.12 -6.90
N ASP A 107 -2.77 5.28 -7.23
CA ASP A 107 -2.94 6.50 -6.45
C ASP A 107 -4.39 6.97 -6.42
N ALA A 108 -5.09 6.94 -7.56
CA ALA A 108 -6.53 7.23 -7.62
C ALA A 108 -7.35 6.30 -6.72
N LEU A 109 -7.07 4.98 -6.75
CA LEU A 109 -7.70 3.99 -5.88
C LEU A 109 -7.39 4.26 -4.40
N LEU A 110 -6.14 4.58 -4.06
CA LEU A 110 -5.72 4.91 -2.70
C LEU A 110 -6.45 6.14 -2.16
N ASN A 111 -6.52 7.20 -2.96
CA ASN A 111 -7.24 8.42 -2.63
C ASN A 111 -8.74 8.13 -2.42
N ARG A 112 -9.36 7.33 -3.29
CA ARG A 112 -10.76 6.90 -3.14
C ARG A 112 -11.01 6.13 -1.85
N ILE A 113 -10.11 5.21 -1.48
CA ILE A 113 -10.19 4.47 -0.22
C ILE A 113 -10.04 5.43 0.94
N TRP A 114 -9.04 6.32 0.90
CA TRP A 114 -8.75 7.30 1.94
C TRP A 114 -9.93 8.23 2.22
N GLU A 115 -10.55 8.77 1.17
CA GLU A 115 -11.73 9.65 1.27
C GLU A 115 -12.93 9.01 1.99
N GLN A 116 -13.04 7.68 1.93
CA GLN A 116 -14.16 6.93 2.50
C GLN A 116 -13.83 6.26 3.84
N MET A 117 -12.55 6.26 4.22
CA MET A 117 -12.11 5.73 5.51
C MET A 117 -12.64 6.58 6.68
N PRO A 118 -12.88 5.97 7.86
CA PRO A 118 -13.26 6.68 9.09
C PRO A 118 -12.35 7.89 9.40
N GLN A 119 -12.93 9.08 9.60
CA GLN A 119 -12.19 10.33 9.85
C GLN A 119 -11.27 10.30 11.09
N VAL A 120 -11.45 9.34 12.00
CA VAL A 120 -10.54 9.10 13.12
C VAL A 120 -9.10 8.84 12.64
N PHE A 121 -8.94 8.30 11.43
CA PHE A 121 -7.64 8.06 10.81
C PHE A 121 -6.82 9.32 10.55
N ASP A 122 -7.45 10.47 10.29
CA ASP A 122 -6.73 11.76 10.16
C ASP A 122 -5.99 12.12 11.45
N LYS A 123 -6.61 11.84 12.61
CA LYS A 123 -5.99 12.10 13.92
C LYS A 123 -4.85 11.12 14.16
N TYR A 124 -5.03 9.85 13.81
CA TYR A 124 -3.98 8.84 13.94
C TYR A 124 -2.77 9.20 13.08
N ILE A 125 -2.94 9.61 11.81
CA ILE A 125 -1.81 10.04 10.96
C ILE A 125 -1.04 11.18 11.62
N LYS A 126 -1.75 12.25 12.03
CA LYS A 126 -1.12 13.45 12.59
C LYS A 126 -0.34 13.16 13.88
N SER A 127 -0.64 12.06 14.55
CA SER A 127 0.04 11.61 15.78
C SER A 127 1.27 10.74 15.53
N ILE A 128 1.54 10.34 14.28
CA ILE A 128 2.67 9.46 13.95
C ILE A 128 3.99 10.22 14.14
N ASP A 129 4.88 9.64 14.94
CA ASP A 129 6.29 10.04 14.99
C ASP A 129 7.05 9.31 13.87
N PRO A 130 7.51 10.02 12.82
CA PRO A 130 8.19 9.39 11.69
C PRO A 130 9.55 8.79 12.08
N THR A 131 10.11 9.14 13.24
CA THR A 131 11.36 8.59 13.74
C THR A 131 11.16 7.29 14.51
N ARG A 132 9.91 6.84 14.72
CA ARG A 132 9.61 5.63 15.51
C ARG A 132 8.71 4.67 14.74
N LYS A 133 9.12 3.40 14.67
CA LYS A 133 8.40 2.37 13.92
C LYS A 133 8.48 1.01 14.61
N GLY A 134 7.33 0.45 14.98
CA GLY A 134 7.24 -0.89 15.58
C GLY A 134 8.11 -1.07 16.83
N GLY A 135 8.08 -0.09 17.76
CA GLY A 135 8.89 -0.09 18.98
C GLY A 135 10.37 0.24 18.79
N ARG A 136 10.80 0.62 17.58
CA ARG A 136 12.19 0.94 17.25
C ARG A 136 12.32 2.42 16.87
N VAL A 137 13.52 2.98 17.02
CA VAL A 137 13.89 4.31 16.52
C VAL A 137 14.57 4.14 15.17
N LEU A 138 14.09 4.86 14.16
CA LEU A 138 14.70 4.93 12.83
C LEU A 138 15.79 5.98 12.85
N MET A 139 16.98 5.60 12.40
CA MET A 139 18.14 6.49 12.34
C MET A 139 18.32 6.97 10.90
N GLU A 140 18.39 8.28 10.70
CA GLU A 140 18.74 8.85 9.41
C GLU A 140 20.20 8.52 9.07
N ARG A 141 20.44 8.03 7.86
CA ARG A 141 21.81 7.81 7.40
C ARG A 141 22.44 9.17 7.09
N LYS A 142 23.46 9.55 7.84
CA LYS A 142 24.32 10.69 7.46
C LYS A 142 24.94 10.40 6.09
N ILE A 143 24.55 11.16 5.08
CA ILE A 143 25.18 11.11 3.76
C ILE A 143 26.49 11.87 3.87
N GLU A 144 27.60 11.17 4.12
CA GLU A 144 28.92 11.75 3.87
C GLU A 144 29.05 11.97 2.37
N SER A 145 29.26 13.23 1.96
CA SER A 145 29.49 13.58 0.57
C SER A 145 30.73 12.82 0.07
N ARG A 146 30.52 11.73 -0.67
CA ARG A 146 31.62 11.04 -1.33
C ARG A 146 32.25 12.01 -2.32
N ARG A 147 33.52 12.33 -2.06
CA ARG A 147 34.42 13.19 -2.82
C ARG A 147 34.23 12.99 -4.32
N LYS A 148 34.08 14.12 -5.03
CA LYS A 148 34.50 14.26 -6.43
C LYS A 148 35.97 13.82 -6.51
N ASN A 149 36.23 12.62 -7.01
CA ASN A 149 37.53 12.32 -7.59
C ASN A 149 37.35 12.32 -9.09
N SER A 150 37.61 13.51 -9.64
CA SER A 150 38.08 13.70 -11.00
C SER A 150 39.34 12.85 -11.20
N GLY A 151 39.38 12.07 -12.28
CA GLY A 151 40.53 11.32 -12.75
C GLY A 151 40.23 10.80 -14.13
#